data_AF-A0A7Y3A8G3-F1
#
_entry.id   AF-A0A7Y3A8G3-F1
#
_cell.length_a   1.000
_cell.length_b   1.000
_cell.length_c   1.000
_cell.angle_alpha   90.00
_cell.angle_beta   90.00
_cell.angle_gamma   90.00
#
_symmetry.space_group_name_H-M   'P 1'
#
loop_
_entity.id
_entity.type
_entity.pdbx_description
1 polymer ?
#
loop_
_entity_poly.entity_id
_entity_poly.type
_entity_poly.pdbx_seq_one_letter_code
_entity_poly.pdbx_strand_id
1 'polypeptide(L)'
;MTEFATGRTGNEILAATRKAASAANIDGLIYSHPIGNHGHGAGPAIGLWDQQDGVPGAGDYPVHPATAYSIELMARVEVPEFGGAVSIMLEEDAIFDGEAVRFLDGRQTEFHLI
;
A
#
# COMPACT_ATOMS: atom_id res chain seq x y z
N MET A 1 5.22 -6.24 -4.21
CA MET A 1 5.55 -5.55 -2.95
C MET A 1 7.03 -5.75 -2.68
N THR A 2 7.88 -4.95 -3.31
CA THR A 2 9.34 -5.09 -3.26
C THR A 2 10.00 -4.12 -2.28
N GLU A 3 9.24 -3.13 -1.79
CA GLU A 3 9.81 -2.02 -1.04
C GLU A 3 9.82 -2.22 0.48
N PHE A 4 9.07 -3.20 0.99
CA PHE A 4 9.18 -3.60 2.40
C PHE A 4 10.57 -4.17 2.67
N ALA A 5 11.24 -3.61 3.67
CA ALA A 5 12.52 -4.11 4.14
C ALA A 5 12.68 -3.72 5.61
N THR A 6 13.17 -4.65 6.43
CA THR A 6 13.41 -4.42 7.85
C THR A 6 14.25 -3.16 8.06
N GLY A 7 13.76 -2.25 8.91
CA GLY A 7 14.45 -0.99 9.22
C GLY A 7 14.14 0.17 8.29
N ARG A 8 13.48 -0.03 7.13
CA ARG A 8 12.93 1.09 6.35
C ARG A 8 11.77 1.73 7.08
N THR A 9 11.61 3.05 6.93
CA THR A 9 10.42 3.75 7.45
C THR A 9 9.22 3.59 6.52
N GLY A 10 8.02 3.87 7.04
CA GLY A 10 6.83 3.95 6.19
C GLY A 10 6.94 5.00 5.08
N ASN A 11 7.58 6.14 5.37
CA ASN A 11 7.84 7.20 4.41
C ASN A 11 8.84 6.79 3.32
N GLU A 12 9.87 6.01 3.66
CA GLU A 12 10.79 5.45 2.65
C GLU A 12 10.08 4.45 1.73
N ILE A 13 9.23 3.60 2.29
CA ILE A 13 8.42 2.64 1.52
C ILE A 13 7.43 3.37 0.62
N LEU A 14 6.76 4.40 1.13
CA LEU A 14 5.84 5.25 0.35
C LEU A 14 6.56 5.88 -0.84
N ALA A 15 7.69 6.56 -0.59
CA ALA A 15 8.46 7.23 -1.63
C ALA A 15 8.96 6.24 -2.69
N ALA A 16 9.47 5.08 -2.29
CA ALA A 16 9.92 4.04 -3.21
C ALA A 16 8.77 3.45 -4.03
N THR A 17 7.62 3.19 -3.40
CA THR A 17 6.43 2.64 -4.06
C THR A 17 5.85 3.63 -5.08
N ARG A 18 5.76 4.92 -4.71
CA ARG A 18 5.32 5.99 -5.61
C ARG A 18 6.26 6.17 -6.80
N LYS A 19 7.58 6.08 -6.57
CA LYS A 19 8.57 6.09 -7.65
C LYS A 19 8.38 4.91 -8.61
N ALA A 20 8.15 3.70 -8.09
CA ALA A 20 7.90 2.52 -8.91
C ALA A 20 6.59 2.64 -9.71
N ALA A 21 5.50 3.12 -9.08
CA ALA A 21 4.23 3.35 -9.75
C ALA A 21 4.36 4.37 -10.89
N SER A 22 5.04 5.50 -10.64
CA SER A 22 5.32 6.51 -11.65
C SER A 22 6.14 5.96 -12.82
N ALA A 23 7.18 5.16 -12.55
CA ALA A 23 7.99 4.52 -13.59
C ALA A 23 7.18 3.51 -14.43
N ALA A 24 6.14 2.92 -13.85
CA ALA A 24 5.20 2.03 -14.54
C ALA A 24 4.02 2.78 -15.20
N ASN A 25 3.99 4.12 -15.16
CA ASN A 25 2.88 4.96 -15.61
C ASN A 25 1.54 4.65 -14.93
N ILE A 26 1.59 4.28 -13.64
CA ILE A 26 0.41 4.05 -12.81
C ILE A 26 0.15 5.32 -12.01
N ASP A 27 -0.99 5.99 -12.29
CA ASP A 27 -1.54 6.98 -11.37
C ASP A 27 -2.19 6.24 -10.21
N GLY A 28 -1.60 6.29 -9.03
CA GLY A 28 -2.14 5.55 -7.90
C GLY A 28 -1.84 6.15 -6.54
N LEU A 29 -2.78 6.00 -5.60
CA LEU A 29 -2.60 6.40 -4.21
C LEU A 29 -2.20 5.19 -3.37
N ILE A 30 -1.32 5.43 -2.41
CA ILE A 30 -0.86 4.44 -1.44
C ILE A 30 -1.40 4.82 -0.07
N TYR A 31 -2.11 3.90 0.57
CA TYR A 31 -2.45 3.98 1.97
C TYR A 31 -2.29 2.59 2.58
N SER A 32 -1.33 2.42 3.48
CA SER A 32 -1.21 1.13 4.18
C SER A 32 -0.85 1.36 5.62
N HIS A 33 -1.34 0.49 6.49
CA HIS A 33 -1.16 0.61 7.92
C HIS A 33 -1.04 -0.78 8.56
N PRO A 34 -0.35 -0.89 9.71
CA PRO A 34 -0.33 -2.12 10.47
C PRO A 34 -1.75 -2.48 10.90
N ILE A 35 -2.04 -3.77 10.99
CA ILE A 35 -3.29 -4.29 11.55
C ILE A 35 -3.05 -5.05 12.85
N GLY A 36 -4.12 -5.28 13.58
CA GLY A 36 -4.13 -6.01 14.84
C GLY A 36 -5.50 -5.94 15.49
N ASN A 37 -5.55 -6.00 16.82
CA ASN A 37 -6.83 -6.07 17.55
C ASN A 37 -7.70 -4.79 17.45
N HIS A 38 -7.18 -3.68 16.89
CA HIS A 38 -7.85 -2.38 16.85
C HIS A 38 -8.11 -1.87 15.41
N GLY A 39 -7.93 -2.70 14.38
CA GLY A 39 -7.97 -2.26 12.98
C GLY A 39 -6.68 -1.53 12.61
N HIS A 40 -6.50 -0.28 13.04
CA HIS A 40 -5.24 0.45 12.93
C HIS A 40 -4.28 0.04 14.07
N GLY A 41 -3.30 -0.80 13.73
CA GLY A 41 -2.28 -1.31 14.63
C GLY A 41 -1.10 -0.36 14.85
N ALA A 42 -0.21 -0.74 15.78
CA ALA A 42 1.01 0.01 16.06
C ALA A 42 2.08 -0.26 14.99
N GLY A 43 2.76 0.79 14.53
CA GLY A 43 3.78 0.75 13.50
C GLY A 43 3.59 1.89 12.48
N PRO A 44 4.33 1.88 11.37
CA PRO A 44 4.32 3.03 10.47
C PRO A 44 3.11 3.10 9.56
N ALA A 45 2.57 4.31 9.40
CA ALA A 45 1.72 4.64 8.26
C ALA A 45 2.55 4.66 6.96
N ILE A 46 1.99 4.15 5.88
CA ILE A 46 2.60 4.15 4.55
C ILE A 46 1.65 4.91 3.62
N GLY A 47 1.78 6.23 3.63
CA GLY A 47 0.87 7.14 2.94
C GLY A 47 -0.52 7.24 3.57
N LEU A 48 -1.28 8.24 3.11
CA LEU A 48 -2.71 8.44 3.37
C LEU A 48 -3.35 9.01 2.10
N TRP A 49 -4.67 8.98 1.99
CA TRP A 49 -5.39 9.51 0.81
C TRP A 49 -5.00 10.95 0.43
N ASP A 50 -4.61 11.78 1.41
CA ASP A 50 -4.18 13.18 1.25
C ASP A 50 -2.69 13.42 1.51
N GLN A 51 -1.90 12.38 1.84
CA GLN A 51 -0.48 12.49 2.17
C GLN A 51 0.36 11.47 1.39
N GLN A 52 0.68 11.81 0.14
CA GLN A 52 1.48 10.96 -0.76
C GLN A 52 2.97 11.32 -0.81
N ASP A 53 3.36 12.42 -0.17
CA ASP A 53 4.75 12.89 -0.08
C ASP A 53 5.41 12.58 1.29
N GLY A 54 4.69 11.86 2.14
CA GLY A 54 5.12 11.47 3.48
C GLY A 54 4.08 11.82 4.55
N VAL A 55 4.10 11.04 5.64
CA VAL A 55 3.24 11.19 6.82
C VAL A 55 4.16 11.53 8.01
N PRO A 56 4.32 12.81 8.38
CA PRO A 56 5.22 13.19 9.48
C PRO A 56 4.85 12.53 10.80
N GLY A 57 5.84 12.01 11.52
CA GLY A 57 5.66 11.24 12.75
C GLY A 57 5.21 9.82 12.46
N ALA A 58 3.98 9.62 12.01
CA ALA A 58 3.41 8.28 11.87
C ALA A 58 4.10 7.43 10.78
N GLY A 59 4.59 8.05 9.69
CA GLY A 59 5.35 7.36 8.65
C GLY A 59 6.85 7.25 8.93
N ASP A 60 7.36 7.88 9.99
CA ASP A 60 8.79 7.89 10.30
C ASP A 60 9.24 6.65 11.10
N TYR A 61 8.29 5.86 11.60
CA TYR A 61 8.60 4.60 12.28
C TYR A 61 9.15 3.55 11.30
N PRO A 62 10.11 2.72 11.73
CA PRO A 62 10.57 1.60 10.91
C PRO A 62 9.51 0.50 10.83
N VAL A 63 9.49 -0.22 9.70
CA VAL A 63 8.78 -1.50 9.62
C VAL A 63 9.56 -2.58 10.36
N HIS A 64 8.81 -3.46 11.03
CA HIS A 64 9.36 -4.57 11.79
C HIS A 64 8.87 -5.91 11.23
N PRO A 65 9.69 -6.98 11.30
CA PRO A 65 9.26 -8.34 10.98
C PRO A 65 8.04 -8.76 11.79
N ALA A 66 7.29 -9.75 11.28
CA ALA A 66 6.08 -10.28 11.88
C ALA A 66 4.98 -9.24 12.13
N THR A 67 4.93 -8.20 11.29
CA THR A 67 3.86 -7.21 11.29
C THR A 67 2.92 -7.49 10.12
N ALA A 68 1.62 -7.57 10.41
CA ALA A 68 0.59 -7.60 9.38
C ALA A 68 0.14 -6.19 9.04
N TYR A 69 -0.23 -5.96 7.79
CA TYR A 69 -0.65 -4.68 7.24
C TYR A 69 -1.93 -4.86 6.42
N SER A 70 -2.82 -3.87 6.49
CA SER A 70 -3.81 -3.63 5.45
C SER A 70 -3.11 -2.87 4.32
N ILE A 71 -3.19 -3.41 3.11
CA ILE A 71 -2.55 -2.86 1.91
C ILE A 71 -3.63 -2.23 1.04
N GLU A 72 -3.87 -0.95 1.23
CA GLU A 72 -4.91 -0.20 0.52
C GLU A 72 -4.30 0.61 -0.63
N LEU A 73 -4.67 0.25 -1.85
CA LEU A 73 -4.14 0.88 -3.05
C LEU A 73 -5.29 1.35 -3.90
N MET A 74 -5.10 2.52 -4.52
CA MET A 74 -5.96 2.97 -5.60
C MET A 74 -5.11 3.11 -6.86
N ALA A 75 -5.61 2.60 -7.98
CA ALA A 75 -5.07 2.87 -9.31
C ALA A 75 -6.14 3.54 -10.16
N ARG A 76 -5.77 4.62 -10.84
CA ARG A 76 -6.61 5.38 -11.76
C ARG A 76 -6.14 5.18 -13.18
N VAL A 77 -7.10 4.90 -14.06
CA VAL A 77 -6.85 4.66 -15.49
C VAL A 77 -7.91 5.39 -16.30
N GLU A 78 -7.51 6.06 -17.38
CA GLU A 78 -8.45 6.63 -18.36
C GLU A 78 -9.14 5.51 -19.14
N VAL A 79 -10.48 5.47 -19.10
CA VAL A 79 -11.27 4.49 -19.85
C VAL A 79 -12.31 5.26 -20.67
N PRO A 80 -12.03 5.56 -21.95
CA PRO A 80 -12.90 6.39 -22.80
C PRO A 80 -14.34 5.89 -22.90
N GLU A 81 -14.55 4.57 -22.88
CA GLU A 81 -15.86 3.92 -22.91
C GLU A 81 -16.72 4.26 -21.68
N PHE A 82 -16.08 4.62 -20.57
CA PHE A 82 -16.73 5.07 -19.33
C PHE A 82 -16.80 6.60 -19.22
N GLY A 83 -16.37 7.33 -20.26
CA GLY A 83 -16.42 8.79 -20.30
C GLY A 83 -15.32 9.49 -19.48
N GLY A 84 -14.25 8.78 -19.09
CA GLY A 84 -13.11 9.36 -18.39
C GLY A 84 -12.38 8.37 -17.47
N ALA A 85 -11.75 8.91 -16.43
CA ALA A 85 -10.98 8.14 -15.47
C ALA A 85 -11.84 7.20 -14.61
N VAL A 86 -11.44 5.93 -14.54
CA VAL A 86 -11.95 4.95 -13.58
C VAL A 86 -10.88 4.73 -12.52
N SER A 87 -11.29 4.74 -11.25
CA SER A 87 -10.41 4.42 -10.12
C SER A 87 -10.80 3.06 -9.56
N ILE A 88 -9.83 2.15 -9.48
CA ILE A 88 -9.98 0.84 -8.85
C ILE A 88 -9.26 0.91 -7.51
N MET A 89 -10.02 0.68 -6.44
CA MET A 89 -9.49 0.56 -5.08
C MET A 89 -9.45 -0.92 -4.71
N LEU A 90 -8.35 -1.35 -4.12
CA LEU A 90 -8.16 -2.70 -3.64
C LEU A 90 -7.48 -2.65 -2.28
N GLU A 91 -8.07 -3.34 -1.32
CA GLU A 91 -7.53 -3.53 0.02
C GLU A 91 -7.38 -5.02 0.26
N GLU A 92 -6.17 -5.45 0.61
CA GLU A 92 -5.85 -6.83 0.95
C GLU A 92 -4.89 -6.88 2.13
N ASP A 93 -5.10 -7.81 3.05
CA ASP A 93 -4.22 -7.97 4.19
C ASP A 93 -2.99 -8.81 3.83
N ALA A 94 -1.82 -8.38 4.30
CA ALA A 94 -0.57 -9.09 4.10
C ALA A 94 0.31 -9.08 5.35
N ILE A 95 1.13 -10.11 5.52
CA ILE A 95 2.16 -10.18 6.56
C ILE A 95 3.54 -9.90 5.96
N PHE A 96 4.30 -9.02 6.61
CA PHE A 96 5.74 -8.88 6.38
C PHE A 96 6.49 -9.74 7.40
N ASP A 97 7.17 -10.79 6.96
CA ASP A 97 7.90 -11.72 7.84
C ASP A 97 9.33 -11.28 8.16
N GLY A 98 9.77 -10.16 7.61
CA GLY A 98 11.14 -9.63 7.73
C GLY A 98 11.96 -9.78 6.46
N GLU A 99 11.57 -10.68 5.55
CA GLU A 99 12.21 -10.94 4.26
C GLU A 99 11.26 -10.66 3.10
N ALA A 100 10.00 -11.09 3.22
CA ALA A 100 8.99 -11.00 2.18
C ALA A 100 7.64 -10.55 2.73
N VAL A 101 6.82 -10.02 1.82
CA VAL A 101 5.40 -9.74 2.08
C VAL A 101 4.56 -10.84 1.45
N ARG A 102 3.66 -11.42 2.24
CA ARG A 102 2.72 -12.46 1.80
C ARG A 102 1.29 -12.06 2.12
N PHE A 103 0.45 -11.99 1.10
CA PHE A 103 -1.00 -11.80 1.27
C PHE A 103 -1.62 -12.96 2.03
N LEU A 104 -2.51 -12.66 2.97
CA LEU A 104 -3.06 -13.65 3.90
C LEU A 104 -4.02 -14.62 3.20
N ASP A 105 -4.82 -14.14 2.25
CA ASP A 105 -5.79 -14.93 1.47
C ASP A 105 -5.38 -15.06 -0.01
N GLY A 106 -4.08 -14.96 -0.29
CA GLY A 106 -3.59 -14.80 -1.66
C GLY A 106 -3.87 -13.40 -2.20
N ARG A 107 -3.39 -13.13 -3.43
CA ARG A 107 -3.58 -11.83 -4.07
C ARG A 107 -4.65 -11.93 -5.14
N GLN A 108 -5.65 -11.05 -5.08
CA GLN A 108 -6.62 -10.87 -6.15
C GLN A 108 -5.89 -10.29 -7.38
N THR A 109 -5.93 -11.03 -8.49
CA THR A 109 -5.29 -10.63 -9.75
C THR A 109 -6.28 -10.51 -10.91
N GLU A 110 -7.54 -10.85 -10.67
CA GLU A 110 -8.63 -10.83 -11.64
C GLU A 110 -9.88 -10.22 -11.02
N PHE A 111 -10.80 -9.73 -11.86
CA PHE A 111 -12.09 -9.23 -11.38
C PHE A 111 -13.02 -10.37 -10.98
N HIS A 112 -13.74 -10.18 -9.88
CA HIS A 112 -14.92 -10.97 -9.55
C HIS A 112 -16.11 -10.40 -10.32
N LEU A 113 -16.56 -11.10 -11.37
CA LEU A 113 -17.73 -10.73 -12.16
C LEU A 113 -18.97 -11.42 -11.59
N ILE A 114 -20.02 -10.66 -11.31
CA ILE A 114 -21.30 -11.13 -10.74
C ILE A 114 -22.43 -10.84 -11.72
#